data_AF-A0A9P6TUF8-F1
#
_entry.id   AF-A0A9P6TUF8-F1
#
_cell.length_a   1.000
_cell.length_b   1.000
_cell.length_c   1.000
_cell.angle_alpha   90.00
_cell.angle_beta   90.00
_cell.angle_gamma   90.00
#
_symmetry.space_group_name_H-M   'P 1'
#
loop_
_entity.id
_entity.type
_entity.pdbx_description
1 polymer ?
#
loop_
_entity_poly.entity_id
_entity_poly.type
_entity_poly.pdbx_seq_one_letter_code
_entity_poly.pdbx_strand_id
1 'polypeptide(L)'
;MRTTTSGRAFAKGIFDLFSTLMVSLPIVNHKNMFKSYPNSFTAEAAIANLGGLQFIQSNRDTDPKDPTRIITHVTTTQFSLSRDMAKNLCQTFMDARLFENAMDSNKREFVNKGFYKVTPKGAHILAKFVHRNKLPVENTRHITVQATANLVYLERADDEDQIILTQKHMEMKFKRFAGPEPN
;
A
#
# COMPACT_ATOMS: atom_id res chain seq x y z
N MET A 1 12.39 1.33 -6.51
CA MET A 1 11.30 2.21 -6.01
C MET A 1 11.63 3.63 -6.42
N ARG A 2 10.70 4.37 -7.03
CA ARG A 2 10.94 5.76 -7.43
C ARG A 2 10.82 6.69 -6.22
N THR A 3 11.75 7.62 -6.09
CA THR A 3 11.81 8.64 -5.02
C THR A 3 11.80 10.04 -5.62
N THR A 4 11.26 10.99 -4.88
CA THR A 4 11.34 12.43 -5.18
C THR A 4 12.77 12.94 -5.04
N THR A 5 13.05 14.16 -5.47
CA THR A 5 14.36 14.81 -5.24
C THR A 5 14.69 14.94 -3.76
N SER A 6 13.66 15.09 -2.92
CA SER A 6 13.76 15.09 -1.45
C SER A 6 13.95 13.70 -0.82
N GLY A 7 14.03 12.63 -1.61
CA GLY A 7 14.22 11.26 -1.13
C GLY A 7 12.95 10.56 -0.64
N ARG A 8 11.77 11.21 -0.74
CA ARG A 8 10.48 10.62 -0.35
C ARG A 8 10.04 9.59 -1.39
N ALA A 9 9.56 8.44 -0.94
CA ALA A 9 8.97 7.44 -1.82
C ALA A 9 7.68 7.97 -2.49
N PHE A 10 7.49 7.63 -3.76
CA PHE A 10 6.25 7.94 -4.49
C PHE A 10 5.05 7.20 -3.86
N ALA A 11 3.91 7.88 -3.75
CA ALA A 11 2.71 7.32 -3.12
C ALA A 11 2.25 6.00 -3.78
N LYS A 12 2.31 5.91 -5.11
CA LYS A 12 2.00 4.67 -5.84
C LYS A 12 2.90 3.50 -5.42
N GLY A 13 4.20 3.75 -5.25
CA GLY A 13 5.16 2.74 -4.81
C GLY A 13 4.87 2.25 -3.39
N ILE A 14 4.52 3.16 -2.48
CA ILE A 14 4.11 2.82 -1.12
C ILE A 14 2.85 1.94 -1.11
N PHE A 15 1.84 2.27 -1.92
CA PHE A 15 0.61 1.47 -2.00
C PHE A 15 0.81 0.09 -2.60
N ASP A 16 1.63 0.01 -3.65
CA ASP A 16 1.96 -1.27 -4.29
C ASP A 16 2.76 -2.15 -3.32
N LEU A 17 3.75 -1.58 -2.61
CA LEU A 17 4.55 -2.31 -1.64
C LEU A 17 3.72 -2.79 -0.42
N PHE A 18 2.83 -1.94 0.10
CA PHE A 18 1.86 -2.35 1.10
C PHE A 18 0.99 -3.51 0.61
N SER A 19 0.49 -3.44 -0.62
CA SER A 19 -0.38 -4.49 -1.18
C SER A 19 0.37 -5.80 -1.37
N THR A 20 1.62 -5.75 -1.85
CA THR A 20 2.48 -6.94 -1.94
C THR A 20 2.69 -7.57 -0.56
N LEU A 21 2.96 -6.76 0.47
CA LEU A 21 3.10 -7.24 1.84
C LEU A 21 1.81 -7.91 2.36
N MET A 22 0.64 -7.35 2.08
CA MET A 22 -0.63 -7.94 2.53
C MET A 22 -0.97 -9.25 1.82
N VAL A 23 -0.52 -9.43 0.58
CA VAL A 23 -0.68 -10.68 -0.17
C VAL A 23 0.29 -11.76 0.34
N SER A 24 1.49 -11.37 0.78
CA SER A 24 2.52 -12.29 1.24
C SER A 24 2.44 -12.66 2.72
N LEU A 25 1.73 -11.87 3.53
CA LEU A 25 1.60 -12.12 4.97
C LEU A 25 0.49 -13.14 5.30
N PRO A 26 0.73 -14.05 6.27
CA PRO A 26 -0.33 -14.88 6.83
C PRO A 26 -1.20 -14.02 7.75
N ILE A 27 -2.35 -13.57 7.23
CA ILE A 27 -3.35 -12.86 8.02
C ILE A 27 -4.23 -13.88 8.74
N VAL A 28 -4.18 -13.87 10.07
CA VAL A 28 -4.84 -14.87 10.92
C VAL A 28 -5.47 -14.21 12.15
N ASN A 29 -6.24 -14.99 12.91
CA ASN A 29 -6.83 -14.53 14.16
C ASN A 29 -5.81 -14.74 15.29
N HIS A 30 -5.23 -13.65 15.79
CA HIS A 30 -4.30 -13.71 16.92
C HIS A 30 -5.06 -13.58 18.25
N LYS A 31 -4.68 -14.36 19.25
CA LYS A 31 -5.20 -14.25 20.62
C LYS A 31 -4.09 -13.74 21.53
N ASN A 32 -4.40 -12.75 22.36
CA ASN A 32 -3.52 -12.30 23.42
C ASN A 32 -4.31 -12.12 24.70
N MET A 33 -3.88 -12.81 25.76
CA MET A 33 -4.59 -12.89 27.03
C MET A 33 -6.06 -13.29 26.81
N PHE A 34 -7.00 -12.38 27.05
CA PHE A 34 -8.44 -12.61 26.94
C PHE A 34 -9.07 -11.97 25.69
N LYS A 35 -8.27 -11.38 24.79
CA LYS A 35 -8.76 -10.70 23.57
C LYS A 35 -8.32 -11.45 22.31
N SER A 36 -9.25 -11.57 21.36
CA SER A 36 -8.99 -12.09 20.03
C SER A 36 -9.02 -10.95 19.02
N TYR A 37 -8.00 -10.90 18.16
CA TYR A 37 -7.81 -9.91 17.11
C TYR A 37 -7.99 -10.58 15.75
N PRO A 38 -9.20 -10.55 15.18
CA PRO A 38 -9.44 -11.20 13.89
C PRO A 38 -8.73 -10.48 12.75
N ASN A 39 -8.38 -11.23 11.70
CA ASN A 39 -7.73 -10.71 10.49
C ASN A 39 -6.53 -9.79 10.79
N SER A 40 -5.65 -10.24 11.69
CA SER A 40 -4.50 -9.47 12.16
C SER A 40 -3.17 -10.13 11.77
N PHE A 41 -2.10 -9.35 11.84
CA PHE A 41 -0.73 -9.81 11.66
C PHE A 41 0.18 -9.24 12.76
N THR A 42 1.31 -9.89 12.98
CA THR A 42 2.32 -9.42 13.94
C THR A 42 3.30 -8.46 13.27
N ALA A 43 3.80 -7.48 14.02
CA ALA A 43 4.87 -6.60 13.54
C ALA A 43 6.11 -7.39 13.09
N GLU A 44 6.46 -8.46 13.80
CA GLU A 44 7.63 -9.29 13.46
C GLU A 44 7.47 -9.97 12.10
N ALA A 45 6.28 -10.54 11.81
CA ALA A 45 6.01 -11.13 10.50
C ALA A 45 6.09 -10.07 9.38
N ALA A 46 5.52 -8.87 9.60
CA ALA A 46 5.59 -7.79 8.64
C ALA A 46 7.04 -7.34 8.34
N ILE A 47 7.84 -7.12 9.39
CA ILE A 47 9.25 -6.72 9.27
C ILE A 47 10.06 -7.80 8.54
N ALA A 48 9.88 -9.07 8.90
CA ALA A 48 10.60 -10.19 8.29
C ALA A 48 10.26 -10.33 6.80
N ASN A 49 8.98 -10.20 6.44
CA ASN A 49 8.52 -10.30 5.05
C ASN A 49 9.05 -9.13 4.22
N LEU A 50 9.03 -7.90 4.75
CA LEU A 50 9.65 -6.72 4.13
C LEU A 50 11.16 -6.90 3.91
N GLY A 51 11.87 -7.54 4.84
CA GLY A 51 13.31 -7.81 4.70
C GLY A 51 13.67 -8.73 3.52
N GLY A 52 12.75 -9.62 3.13
CA GLY A 52 12.94 -10.59 2.05
C GLY A 52 12.25 -10.24 0.73
N LEU A 53 11.62 -9.06 0.63
CA LEU A 53 10.80 -8.69 -0.52
C LEU A 53 11.66 -8.36 -1.75
N GLN A 54 11.50 -9.16 -2.80
CA GLN A 54 12.12 -8.93 -4.11
C GLN A 54 11.15 -8.19 -5.03
N PHE A 55 11.61 -7.11 -5.67
CA PHE A 55 10.84 -6.41 -6.69
C PHE A 55 11.28 -6.87 -8.08
N ILE A 56 10.36 -7.46 -8.82
CA ILE A 56 10.55 -7.81 -10.22
C ILE A 56 9.78 -6.79 -11.06
N GLN A 57 10.50 -5.95 -11.80
CA GLN A 57 9.91 -5.04 -12.77
C GLN A 57 10.23 -5.53 -14.19
N SER A 58 9.18 -5.74 -14.99
CA SER A 58 9.30 -6.08 -16.41
C SER A 58 9.09 -4.83 -17.26
N ASN A 59 10.13 -4.35 -17.94
CA ASN A 59 10.01 -3.30 -18.95
C ASN A 59 10.03 -3.97 -20.33
N ARG A 60 9.14 -3.55 -21.22
CA ARG A 60 9.07 -4.05 -22.59
C ARG A 60 9.47 -2.91 -23.52
N ASP A 61 10.60 -3.09 -24.20
CA ASP A 61 11.14 -2.13 -25.15
C ASP A 61 11.25 -2.80 -26.53
N THR A 62 11.15 -2.02 -27.60
CA THR A 62 11.37 -2.52 -28.96
C THR A 62 12.87 -2.67 -29.23
N ASP A 63 13.27 -3.76 -29.89
CA ASP A 63 14.66 -3.99 -30.26
C ASP A 63 15.16 -2.83 -31.15
N PRO A 64 16.25 -2.13 -30.79
CA PRO A 64 16.81 -1.04 -31.60
C PRO A 64 17.23 -1.47 -33.02
N LYS A 65 17.45 -2.78 -33.23
CA LYS A 65 17.88 -3.34 -34.52
C LYS A 65 16.72 -3.93 -35.33
N ASP A 66 15.59 -4.23 -34.70
CA ASP A 66 14.41 -4.78 -35.36
C ASP A 66 13.12 -4.32 -34.65
N PRO A 67 12.42 -3.29 -35.16
CA PRO A 67 11.22 -2.74 -34.55
C PRO A 67 10.06 -3.75 -34.41
N THR A 68 10.10 -4.89 -35.09
CA THR A 68 9.07 -5.94 -34.99
C THR A 68 9.28 -6.85 -33.77
N ARG A 69 10.46 -6.80 -33.14
CA ARG A 69 10.84 -7.64 -32.01
C ARG A 69 10.71 -6.85 -30.71
N ILE A 70 9.94 -7.40 -29.76
CA ILE A 70 9.80 -6.85 -28.41
C ILE A 70 10.84 -7.52 -27.49
N ILE A 71 11.76 -6.72 -26.94
CA ILE A 71 12.68 -7.14 -25.89
C ILE A 71 12.01 -6.92 -24.54
N THR A 72 11.97 -7.96 -23.71
CA THR A 72 11.52 -7.84 -22.33
C THR A 72 12.74 -7.76 -21.41
N HIS A 73 13.01 -6.58 -20.88
CA HIS A 73 14.00 -6.38 -19.82
C HIS A 73 13.36 -6.69 -18.46
N VAL A 74 13.77 -7.79 -17.83
CA VAL A 74 13.37 -8.12 -16.46
C VAL A 74 14.43 -7.57 -15.50
N THR A 75 14.17 -6.39 -14.94
CA THR A 75 15.03 -5.81 -13.90
C THR A 75 14.58 -6.34 -12.54
N THR A 76 15.34 -7.28 -12.00
CA THR A 76 15.15 -7.79 -10.63
C THR A 76 15.96 -6.90 -9.68
N THR A 77 15.30 -6.03 -8.93
CA THR A 77 15.97 -5.23 -7.89
C THR A 77 15.74 -5.89 -6.53
N GLN A 78 16.77 -6.58 -6.03
CA GLN A 78 16.76 -7.17 -4.70
C GLN A 78 17.06 -6.09 -3.66
N PHE A 79 16.04 -5.65 -2.93
CA PHE A 79 16.24 -4.81 -1.75
C PHE A 79 16.38 -5.73 -0.54
N SER A 80 17.59 -5.89 0.00
CA SER A 80 17.74 -6.38 1.36
C SER A 80 17.40 -5.23 2.32
N LEU A 81 16.10 -5.04 2.60
CA LEU A 81 15.64 -4.04 3.56
C LEU A 81 16.18 -4.41 4.93
N SER A 82 17.01 -3.54 5.52
CA SER A 82 17.42 -3.73 6.92
C SER A 82 16.19 -3.71 7.82
N ARG A 83 16.30 -4.32 9.01
CA ARG A 83 15.20 -4.37 9.99
C ARG A 83 14.65 -2.97 10.29
N ASP A 84 15.52 -1.97 10.38
CA ASP A 84 15.13 -0.59 10.68
C ASP A 84 14.48 0.11 9.50
N MET A 85 14.92 -0.15 8.27
CA MET A 85 14.21 0.31 7.07
C MET A 85 12.81 -0.29 6.99
N ALA A 86 12.66 -1.59 7.28
CA ALA A 86 11.36 -2.26 7.30
C ALA A 86 10.43 -1.66 8.37
N LYS A 87 10.94 -1.32 9.57
CA LYS A 87 10.16 -0.60 10.60
C LYS A 87 9.73 0.78 10.12
N ASN A 88 10.63 1.57 9.53
CA ASN A 88 10.32 2.89 9.00
C ASN A 88 9.25 2.84 7.90
N LEU A 89 9.29 1.79 7.09
CA LEU A 89 8.28 1.54 6.07
C LEU A 89 6.93 1.15 6.69
N CYS A 90 6.91 0.27 7.69
CA CYS A 90 5.71 -0.02 8.48
C CYS A 90 5.12 1.25 9.13
N GLN A 91 5.97 2.12 9.66
CA GLN A 91 5.55 3.42 10.19
C GLN A 91 4.90 4.26 9.08
N THR A 92 5.51 4.34 7.90
CA THR A 92 4.95 5.04 6.74
C THR A 92 3.56 4.50 6.35
N PHE A 93 3.36 3.18 6.42
CA PHE A 93 2.06 2.56 6.16
C PHE A 93 0.99 2.93 7.21
N MET A 94 1.38 3.02 8.49
CA MET A 94 0.50 3.50 9.57
C MET A 94 0.14 4.97 9.41
N ASP A 95 1.11 5.82 9.08
CA ASP A 95 0.91 7.25 8.85
C ASP A 95 -0.04 7.48 7.67
N ALA A 96 0.10 6.67 6.61
CA ALA A 96 -0.80 6.63 5.47
C ALA A 96 -2.17 6.00 5.79
N ARG A 97 -2.41 5.53 7.02
CA ARG A 97 -3.64 4.86 7.48
C ARG A 97 -4.02 3.64 6.65
N LEU A 98 -3.03 2.85 6.21
CA LEU A 98 -3.25 1.61 5.48
C LEU A 98 -3.53 0.42 6.42
N PHE A 99 -2.87 0.40 7.57
CA PHE A 99 -3.21 -0.46 8.69
C PHE A 99 -3.07 0.32 10.00
N GLU A 100 -3.57 -0.24 11.09
CA GLU A 100 -3.52 0.35 12.41
C GLU A 100 -3.28 -0.71 13.48
N ASN A 101 -2.91 -0.27 14.69
CA ASN A 101 -2.72 -1.19 15.80
C ASN A 101 -4.07 -1.79 16.21
N ALA A 102 -4.11 -3.12 16.34
CA ALA A 102 -5.34 -3.86 16.61
C ALA A 102 -5.82 -3.71 18.06
N MET A 103 -4.94 -3.35 18.99
CA MET A 103 -5.25 -3.10 20.39
C MET A 103 -5.73 -1.67 20.64
N ASP A 104 -5.13 -0.70 19.95
CA ASP A 104 -5.43 0.73 20.07
C ASP A 104 -5.31 1.43 18.71
N SER A 105 -6.45 1.77 18.10
CA SER A 105 -6.51 2.45 16.80
C SER A 105 -5.97 3.88 16.80
N ASN A 106 -5.85 4.50 17.98
CA ASN A 106 -5.31 5.86 18.14
C ASN A 106 -3.78 5.86 18.18
N LYS A 107 -3.16 4.71 18.48
CA LYS A 107 -1.70 4.58 18.50
C LYS A 107 -1.12 4.77 17.10
N ARG A 108 -0.32 5.82 16.93
CA ARG A 108 0.33 6.19 15.67
C ARG A 108 1.71 5.60 15.49
N GLU A 109 2.35 5.20 16.57
CA GLU A 109 3.70 4.62 16.54
C GLU A 109 3.66 3.11 16.26
N PHE A 110 4.48 2.68 15.30
CA PHE A 110 4.74 1.28 15.02
C PHE A 110 5.69 0.68 16.05
N VAL A 111 5.25 -0.40 16.71
CA VAL A 111 6.00 -1.08 17.77
C VAL A 111 6.26 -2.53 17.39
N ASN A 112 7.46 -3.01 17.70
CA ASN A 112 7.94 -4.32 17.26
C ASN A 112 7.09 -5.51 17.74
N LYS A 113 6.45 -5.40 18.91
CA LYS A 113 5.62 -6.45 19.52
C LYS A 113 4.12 -6.12 19.48
N GLY A 114 3.65 -5.53 18.38
CA GLY A 114 2.25 -5.17 18.17
C GLY A 114 1.50 -6.16 17.27
N PHE A 115 0.18 -6.22 17.48
CA PHE A 115 -0.77 -6.77 16.51
C PHE A 115 -1.35 -5.64 15.67
N TYR A 116 -1.48 -5.87 14.38
CA TYR A 116 -1.94 -4.89 13.41
C TYR A 116 -3.06 -5.45 12.55
N LYS A 117 -3.98 -4.59 12.15
CA LYS A 117 -5.10 -4.92 11.28
C LYS A 117 -5.21 -3.89 10.16
N VAL A 118 -5.64 -4.33 8.99
CA VAL A 118 -5.82 -3.47 7.82
C VAL A 118 -7.02 -2.54 8.06
N THR A 119 -6.91 -1.28 7.66
CA THR A 119 -8.01 -0.31 7.76
C THR A 119 -8.95 -0.44 6.54
N PRO A 120 -10.17 0.12 6.56
CA PRO A 120 -11.02 0.16 5.38
C PRO A 120 -10.38 0.83 4.16
N LYS A 121 -9.50 1.82 4.40
CA LYS A 121 -8.69 2.47 3.35
C LYS A 121 -7.67 1.49 2.77
N GLY A 122 -6.89 0.83 3.63
CA GLY A 122 -5.91 -0.16 3.17
C GLY A 122 -6.54 -1.32 2.41
N ALA A 123 -7.70 -1.81 2.88
CA ALA A 123 -8.45 -2.86 2.22
C ALA A 123 -8.89 -2.46 0.80
N HIS A 124 -9.31 -1.20 0.60
CA HIS A 124 -9.63 -0.68 -0.74
C HIS A 124 -8.40 -0.63 -1.65
N ILE A 125 -7.26 -0.16 -1.13
CA ILE A 125 -5.99 -0.14 -1.89
C ILE A 125 -5.57 -1.55 -2.31
N LEU A 126 -5.67 -2.52 -1.39
CA LEU A 126 -5.39 -3.93 -1.67
C LEU A 126 -6.34 -4.50 -2.72
N ALA A 127 -7.65 -4.26 -2.61
CA ALA A 127 -8.64 -4.75 -3.57
C ALA A 127 -8.34 -4.25 -4.99
N LYS A 128 -7.98 -2.96 -5.13
CA LYS A 128 -7.58 -2.38 -6.42
C LYS A 128 -6.29 -3.02 -6.94
N PHE A 129 -5.32 -3.29 -6.08
CA PHE A 129 -4.07 -3.95 -6.46
C PHE A 129 -4.31 -5.38 -6.95
N VAL A 130 -5.11 -6.17 -6.24
CA VAL A 130 -5.47 -7.54 -6.62
C VAL A 130 -6.17 -7.55 -7.98
N HIS A 131 -7.13 -6.65 -8.19
CA HIS A 131 -7.83 -6.50 -9.47
C HIS A 131 -6.87 -6.10 -10.62
N ARG A 132 -6.06 -5.06 -10.40
CA ARG A 132 -5.11 -4.53 -11.40
C ARG A 132 -4.08 -5.58 -11.84
N ASN A 133 -3.61 -6.41 -10.89
CA ASN A 133 -2.59 -7.43 -11.15
C ASN A 133 -3.19 -8.83 -11.45
N LYS A 134 -4.53 -8.96 -11.52
CA LYS A 134 -5.23 -10.23 -11.78
C LYS A 134 -4.84 -11.35 -10.80
N LEU A 135 -4.66 -11.01 -9.53
CA LEU A 135 -4.35 -11.99 -8.48
C LEU A 135 -5.62 -12.72 -8.03
N PRO A 136 -5.52 -13.98 -7.53
CA PRO A 136 -6.67 -14.71 -7.00
C PRO A 136 -7.33 -13.96 -5.84
N VAL A 137 -8.61 -13.59 -6.00
CA VAL A 137 -9.34 -12.76 -5.03
C VAL A 137 -9.59 -13.50 -3.72
N GLU A 138 -9.84 -14.81 -3.77
CA GLU A 138 -10.21 -15.62 -2.59
C GLU A 138 -9.17 -15.53 -1.46
N ASN A 139 -7.88 -15.46 -1.81
CA ASN A 139 -6.79 -15.39 -0.84
C ASN A 139 -6.79 -14.07 -0.03
N THR A 140 -7.38 -13.00 -0.56
CA THR A 140 -7.40 -11.67 0.07
C THR A 140 -8.79 -11.23 0.51
N ARG A 141 -9.81 -12.03 0.21
CA ARG A 141 -11.23 -11.70 0.40
C ARG A 141 -11.59 -11.34 1.84
N HIS A 142 -10.98 -12.02 2.80
CA HIS A 142 -11.18 -11.77 4.23
C HIS A 142 -10.72 -10.37 4.67
N ILE A 143 -9.85 -9.71 3.90
CA ILE A 143 -9.40 -8.33 4.09
C ILE A 143 -10.23 -7.37 3.23
N THR A 144 -10.38 -7.68 1.94
CA THR A 144 -10.98 -6.76 0.96
C THR A 144 -12.47 -6.54 1.18
N VAL A 145 -13.17 -7.45 1.88
CA VAL A 145 -14.58 -7.26 2.27
C VAL A 145 -14.79 -6.03 3.16
N GLN A 146 -13.75 -5.57 3.87
CA GLN A 146 -13.79 -4.38 4.72
C GLN A 146 -13.46 -3.09 3.96
N ALA A 147 -13.25 -3.15 2.64
CA ALA A 147 -12.89 -1.99 1.83
C ALA A 147 -13.98 -0.92 1.86
N THR A 148 -13.58 0.34 2.06
CA THR A 148 -14.51 1.47 1.88
C THR A 148 -14.83 1.67 0.40
N ALA A 149 -16.07 2.02 0.06
CA ALA A 149 -16.46 2.29 -1.33
C ALA A 149 -16.03 3.69 -1.82
N ASN A 150 -15.78 4.62 -0.90
CA ASN A 150 -15.64 6.05 -1.21
C ASN A 150 -14.22 6.56 -0.87
N LEU A 151 -13.27 6.37 -1.78
CA LEU A 151 -11.97 7.06 -1.74
C LEU A 151 -11.89 8.15 -2.80
N VAL A 152 -11.47 9.34 -2.39
CA VAL A 152 -11.10 10.42 -3.31
C VAL A 152 -9.62 10.30 -3.60
N TYR A 153 -9.28 10.05 -4.87
CA TYR A 153 -7.90 10.03 -5.34
C TYR A 153 -7.48 11.45 -5.68
N LEU A 154 -6.35 11.86 -5.10
CA LEU A 154 -5.73 13.13 -5.44
C LEU A 154 -4.75 12.90 -6.58
N GLU A 155 -4.92 13.66 -7.65
CA GLU A 155 -3.95 13.67 -8.75
C GLU A 155 -2.60 14.16 -8.23
N ARG A 156 -1.54 13.51 -8.69
CA ARG A 156 -0.17 13.82 -8.31
C ARG A 156 0.68 14.00 -9.55
N ALA A 157 1.60 14.95 -9.49
CA ALA A 157 2.52 15.22 -10.58
C ALA A 157 3.47 14.03 -10.79
N ASP A 158 3.70 13.67 -12.04
CA ASP A 158 4.49 12.48 -12.38
C ASP A 158 5.97 12.66 -12.08
N ASP A 159 6.48 13.88 -11.94
CA ASP A 159 7.88 14.23 -11.69
C ASP A 159 8.25 14.17 -10.19
N GLU A 160 7.46 14.80 -9.32
CA GLU A 160 7.77 15.00 -7.89
C GLU A 160 6.70 14.47 -6.92
N ASP A 161 5.69 13.76 -7.42
CA ASP A 161 4.62 13.17 -6.61
C ASP A 161 3.91 14.22 -5.72
N GLN A 162 3.91 15.49 -6.16
CA GLN A 162 3.24 16.61 -5.49
C GLN A 162 1.75 16.58 -5.83
N ILE A 163 0.89 16.94 -4.87
CA ILE A 163 -0.55 16.98 -5.10
C ILE A 163 -0.87 18.13 -6.05
N ILE A 164 -1.55 17.82 -7.16
CA ILE A 164 -1.97 18.82 -8.12
C ILE A 164 -3.24 19.50 -7.61
N LEU A 165 -3.14 20.77 -7.22
CA LEU A 165 -4.24 21.58 -6.72
C LEU A 165 -4.64 22.63 -7.77
N THR A 166 -5.42 22.22 -8.77
CA THR A 166 -6.10 23.16 -9.67
C THR A 166 -7.43 23.60 -9.06
N GLN A 167 -7.96 24.74 -9.53
CA GLN A 167 -9.31 25.19 -9.17
C GLN A 167 -10.35 24.07 -9.41
N LYS A 168 -10.27 23.40 -10.56
CA LYS A 168 -11.13 22.26 -10.90
C LYS A 168 -11.05 21.12 -9.88
N HIS A 169 -9.85 20.80 -9.38
CA HIS A 169 -9.67 19.79 -8.33
C HIS A 169 -10.24 20.23 -6.99
N MET A 170 -10.09 21.51 -6.64
CA MET A 170 -10.67 22.05 -5.40
C MET A 170 -12.19 22.05 -5.44
N GLU A 171 -12.79 22.49 -6.55
CA GLU A 171 -14.24 22.46 -6.75
C GLU A 171 -14.80 21.04 -6.71
N MET A 172 -14.14 20.07 -7.34
CA MET A 172 -14.55 18.67 -7.29
C MET A 172 -14.55 18.14 -5.84
N LYS A 173 -13.49 18.43 -5.08
CA LYS A 173 -13.40 18.04 -3.66
C LYS A 173 -14.50 18.71 -2.86
N PHE A 174 -14.66 20.02 -3.01
CA PHE A 174 -15.67 20.78 -2.29
C PHE A 174 -17.07 20.21 -2.55
N LYS A 175 -17.47 20.02 -3.81
CA LYS A 175 -18.76 19.41 -4.18
C LYS A 175 -18.93 17.99 -3.60
N ARG A 176 -17.85 17.20 -3.56
CA ARG A 176 -17.88 15.84 -3.00
C ARG A 176 -18.13 15.84 -1.48
N PHE A 177 -17.62 16.84 -0.76
CA PHE A 177 -17.75 16.93 0.71
C PHE A 177 -18.91 17.79 1.19
N ALA A 178 -19.29 18.83 0.44
CA ALA A 178 -20.43 19.69 0.75
C ALA A 178 -21.78 18.99 0.56
N GLY A 179 -21.80 17.89 -0.22
CA GLY A 179 -23.03 17.15 -0.51
C GLY A 179 -23.81 17.74 -1.69
N PRO A 180 -24.89 17.06 -2.10
CA PRO A 180 -25.75 17.52 -3.20
C PRO A 180 -26.66 18.69 -2.80
N GLU A 181 -26.90 18.88 -1.50
CA GLU A 181 -27.78 19.91 -0.96
C GLU A 181 -27.02 20.80 0.03
N PRO A 182 -27.32 22.11 0.09
CA PRO A 182 -26.75 23.01 1.09
C PRO A 182 -27.22 22.61 2.51
N ASN A 183 -26.31 22.75 3.49
CA ASN A 183 -26.60 22.52 4.92
C ASN A 183 -27.56 23.55 5.52
#